data_AF-A0A4W5NS01-F1
#
_entry.id   AF-A0A4W5NS01-F1
#
_cell.length_a   1.000
_cell.length_b   1.000
_cell.length_c   1.000
_cell.angle_alpha   90.00
_cell.angle_beta   90.00
_cell.angle_gamma   90.00
#
_symmetry.space_group_name_H-M   'P 1'
#
loop_
_entity.id
_entity.type
_entity.pdbx_description
1 polymer ?
#
loop_
_entity_poly.entity_id
_entity_poly.type
_entity_poly.pdbx_seq_one_letter_code
_entity_poly.pdbx_strand_id
1 'polypeptide(L)'
;CPRQFIDTVSLSVSLYSFSHDVTPVILAAHCHEYEIVHNLLGKGARIDPPHDYFCCCDSCNYQQQFDSFSHSRSRINAYRGLASPAYLSLSNEDPVLAALELSNELAVLANIEKEFKNDYRRLSGQCKDYVVGLLDLCRSTEEVEAILSGDTDSEEKYHPPGRPSLTRLKLAIKYELKKVSTHTHTHSRMNISLF
;
A
#
# COMPACT_ATOMS: atom_id res chain seq x y z
N CYS A 1 8.98 30.75 -4.94
CA CYS A 1 7.63 31.14 -5.44
C CYS A 1 6.94 29.86 -5.93
N PRO A 2 5.76 29.46 -5.41
CA PRO A 2 5.14 28.16 -5.71
C PRO A 2 4.83 27.92 -7.19
N ARG A 3 4.83 28.97 -8.03
CA ARG A 3 4.76 28.87 -9.50
C ARG A 3 6.01 28.24 -10.12
N GLN A 4 7.21 28.58 -9.65
CA GLN A 4 8.46 28.05 -10.22
C GLN A 4 8.64 26.55 -9.95
N PHE A 5 8.08 26.01 -8.85
CA PHE A 5 8.17 24.59 -8.52
C PHE A 5 7.22 23.76 -9.40
N ILE A 6 6.00 24.26 -9.63
CA ILE A 6 5.06 23.67 -10.60
C ILE A 6 5.67 23.73 -12.00
N ASP A 7 6.31 24.84 -12.39
CA ASP A 7 6.95 24.97 -13.70
C ASP A 7 8.15 24.01 -13.87
N THR A 8 8.87 23.68 -12.80
CA THR A 8 10.01 22.75 -12.86
C THR A 8 9.55 21.29 -12.98
N VAL A 9 8.47 20.92 -12.28
CA VAL A 9 7.78 19.63 -12.48
C VAL A 9 7.12 19.59 -13.87
N SER A 10 6.55 20.70 -14.32
CA SER A 10 5.94 20.79 -15.65
C SER A 10 6.99 20.68 -16.77
N LEU A 11 8.18 21.26 -16.60
CA LEU A 11 9.29 21.19 -17.55
C LEU A 11 9.91 19.79 -17.66
N SER A 12 9.99 19.02 -16.56
CA SER A 12 10.43 17.62 -16.61
C SER A 12 9.35 16.67 -17.18
N VAL A 13 8.07 17.00 -16.97
CA VAL A 13 6.91 16.26 -17.51
C VAL A 13 6.65 16.56 -19.00
N SER A 14 7.14 17.69 -19.53
CA SER A 14 6.89 18.14 -20.92
C SER A 14 7.53 17.27 -22.01
N LEU A 15 8.48 16.38 -21.66
CA LEU A 15 9.21 15.56 -22.65
C LEU A 15 8.74 14.09 -22.71
N TYR A 16 7.80 13.68 -21.86
CA TYR A 16 7.22 12.34 -21.88
C TYR A 16 5.69 12.45 -21.88
N SER A 17 5.06 12.07 -23.00
CA SER A 17 3.61 11.86 -23.02
C SER A 17 3.30 10.63 -22.17
N PHE A 18 3.00 10.83 -20.89
CA PHE A 18 2.50 9.77 -20.03
C PHE A 18 1.16 9.27 -20.55
N SER A 19 0.87 8.00 -20.27
CA SER A 19 -0.43 7.42 -20.59
C SER A 19 -1.52 8.21 -19.83
N HIS A 20 -2.67 8.42 -20.48
CA HIS A 20 -3.73 9.29 -19.96
C HIS A 20 -4.34 8.80 -18.62
N ASP A 21 -4.13 7.53 -18.27
CA ASP A 21 -4.47 6.90 -16.99
C ASP A 21 -3.52 7.25 -15.84
N VAL A 22 -2.38 7.90 -16.11
CA VAL A 22 -1.42 8.31 -15.08
C VAL A 22 -1.65 9.77 -14.72
N THR A 23 -2.39 9.99 -13.63
CA THR A 23 -2.61 11.32 -13.07
C THR A 23 -1.35 11.84 -12.35
N PRO A 24 -1.23 13.16 -12.10
CA PRO A 24 -0.06 13.72 -11.40
C PRO A 24 0.18 13.12 -10.00
N VAL A 25 -0.88 12.76 -9.26
CA VAL A 25 -0.75 12.11 -7.95
C VAL A 25 -0.28 10.67 -8.06
N ILE A 26 -0.71 9.94 -9.11
CA ILE A 26 -0.19 8.59 -9.42
C ILE A 26 1.31 8.68 -9.76
N LEU A 27 1.70 9.64 -10.61
CA LEU A 27 3.10 9.80 -11.00
C LEU A 27 4.00 10.16 -9.81
N ALA A 28 3.57 11.12 -8.96
CA ALA A 28 4.30 11.48 -7.75
C ALA A 28 4.45 10.30 -6.79
N ALA A 29 3.39 9.50 -6.64
CA ALA A 29 3.41 8.27 -5.84
C ALA A 29 4.39 7.22 -6.40
N HIS A 30 4.42 7.01 -7.72
CA HIS A 30 5.39 6.09 -8.37
C HIS A 30 6.84 6.52 -8.15
N CYS A 31 7.10 7.82 -8.08
CA CYS A 31 8.44 8.36 -7.82
C CYS A 31 8.80 8.43 -6.33
N HIS A 32 7.90 8.05 -5.42
CA HIS A 32 8.09 8.14 -3.97
C HIS A 32 8.39 9.57 -3.47
N GLU A 33 7.84 10.58 -4.13
CA GLU A 33 8.07 11.99 -3.82
C GLU A 33 7.11 12.47 -2.72
N TYR A 34 7.45 12.23 -1.44
CA TYR A 34 6.59 12.50 -0.28
C TYR A 34 6.06 13.95 -0.24
N GLU A 35 6.91 14.94 -0.51
CA GLU A 35 6.50 16.34 -0.49
C GLU A 35 5.48 16.66 -1.60
N ILE A 36 5.68 16.10 -2.80
CA ILE A 36 4.76 16.31 -3.92
C ILE A 36 3.44 15.60 -3.65
N VAL A 37 3.49 14.35 -3.17
CA VAL A 37 2.30 13.59 -2.77
C VAL A 37 1.52 14.34 -1.71
N HIS A 38 2.17 14.81 -0.64
CA HIS A 38 1.53 15.59 0.42
C HIS A 38 0.84 16.86 -0.11
N ASN A 39 1.54 17.63 -0.95
CA ASN A 39 0.99 18.84 -1.56
C ASN A 39 -0.23 18.57 -2.46
N LEU A 40 -0.19 17.49 -3.25
CA LEU A 40 -1.30 17.08 -4.11
C LEU A 40 -2.49 16.59 -3.27
N LEU A 41 -2.22 15.80 -2.22
CA LEU A 41 -3.24 15.35 -1.28
C LEU A 41 -3.90 16.53 -0.56
N GLY A 42 -3.15 17.56 -0.15
CA GLY A 42 -3.68 18.77 0.47
C GLY A 42 -4.60 19.59 -0.45
N LYS A 43 -4.49 19.41 -1.77
CA LYS A 43 -5.38 20.02 -2.78
C LYS A 43 -6.58 19.13 -3.14
N GLY A 44 -6.75 18.00 -2.46
CA GLY A 44 -7.85 17.05 -2.71
C GLY A 44 -7.60 16.08 -3.86
N ALA A 45 -6.42 16.07 -4.48
CA ALA A 45 -6.09 15.02 -5.45
C ALA A 45 -5.94 13.69 -4.69
N ARG A 46 -6.61 12.65 -5.18
CA ARG A 46 -6.55 11.28 -4.64
C ARG A 46 -6.41 10.30 -5.80
N ILE A 47 -5.83 9.14 -5.51
CA ILE A 47 -5.85 8.00 -6.42
C ILE A 47 -7.14 7.26 -6.13
N ASP A 48 -8.01 7.18 -7.14
CA ASP A 48 -9.24 6.40 -7.02
C ASP A 48 -8.89 4.91 -7.01
N PRO A 49 -9.41 4.13 -6.04
CA PRO A 49 -9.19 2.71 -6.00
C PRO A 49 -9.81 2.04 -7.24
N PRO A 50 -9.10 1.10 -7.89
CA PRO A 50 -9.70 0.31 -8.95
C PRO A 50 -10.96 -0.40 -8.48
N HIS A 51 -11.94 -0.56 -9.36
CA HIS A 51 -13.06 -1.45 -9.09
C HIS A 51 -12.58 -2.90 -8.95
N ASP A 52 -13.39 -3.71 -8.27
CA ASP A 52 -13.20 -5.16 -8.24
C ASP A 52 -13.00 -5.72 -9.66
N TYR A 53 -12.12 -6.71 -9.80
CA TYR A 53 -11.79 -7.29 -11.10
C TYR A 53 -13.02 -7.83 -11.84
N PHE A 54 -14.03 -8.31 -11.12
CA PHE A 54 -15.27 -8.85 -11.65
C PHE A 54 -16.41 -7.81 -11.68
N CYS A 55 -16.10 -6.52 -11.58
CA CYS A 55 -17.10 -5.45 -11.64
C CYS A 55 -17.86 -5.44 -12.98
N CYS A 56 -19.19 -5.44 -12.91
CA CYS A 56 -20.09 -5.44 -14.07
C CYS A 56 -20.72 -4.08 -14.37
N CYS A 57 -20.14 -2.97 -13.91
CA CYS A 57 -20.70 -1.64 -14.22
C CYS A 57 -20.48 -1.26 -15.70
N ASP A 58 -21.29 -0.35 -16.22
CA ASP A 58 -21.25 0.04 -17.63
C ASP A 58 -19.87 0.53 -18.06
N SER A 59 -19.16 1.29 -17.20
CA SER A 59 -17.81 1.79 -17.48
C SER A 59 -16.79 0.65 -17.59
N CYS A 60 -16.76 -0.28 -16.64
CA CYS A 60 -15.84 -1.43 -16.66
C CYS A 60 -16.13 -2.34 -17.85
N ASN A 61 -17.41 -2.62 -18.12
CA ASN A 61 -17.81 -3.46 -19.23
C ASN A 61 -17.45 -2.82 -20.59
N TYR A 62 -17.65 -1.51 -20.73
CA TYR A 62 -17.24 -0.77 -21.91
C TYR A 62 -15.72 -0.85 -22.11
N GLN A 63 -14.93 -0.51 -21.09
CA GLN A 63 -13.47 -0.53 -21.19
C GLN A 63 -12.94 -1.95 -21.49
N GLN A 64 -13.53 -2.99 -20.89
CA GLN A 64 -13.14 -4.38 -21.14
C GLN A 64 -13.44 -4.83 -22.58
N GLN A 65 -14.52 -4.36 -23.20
CA GLN A 65 -14.89 -4.73 -24.57
C GLN A 65 -14.11 -3.95 -25.64
N PHE A 66 -13.89 -2.65 -25.41
CA PHE A 66 -13.33 -1.75 -26.43
C PHE A 66 -11.81 -1.58 -26.31
N ASP A 67 -11.25 -1.59 -25.09
CA ASP A 67 -9.81 -1.45 -24.87
C ASP A 67 -9.36 -2.16 -23.57
N SER A 68 -9.43 -3.49 -23.59
CA SER A 68 -9.07 -4.32 -22.44
C SER A 68 -7.62 -4.11 -21.98
N PHE A 69 -6.70 -3.87 -22.92
CA PHE A 69 -5.29 -3.67 -22.59
C PHE A 69 -5.08 -2.35 -21.83
N SER A 70 -5.65 -1.23 -22.31
CA SER A 70 -5.58 0.03 -21.57
C SER A 70 -6.30 -0.04 -20.23
N HIS A 71 -7.42 -0.79 -20.15
CA HIS A 71 -8.12 -1.00 -18.88
C HIS A 71 -7.24 -1.71 -17.85
N SER A 72 -6.64 -2.84 -18.21
CA SER A 72 -5.67 -3.56 -17.37
C SER A 72 -4.46 -2.70 -17.00
N ARG A 73 -3.93 -1.91 -17.95
CA ARG A 73 -2.81 -1.00 -17.71
C ARG A 73 -3.16 0.11 -16.71
N SER A 74 -4.35 0.70 -16.84
CA SER A 74 -4.86 1.71 -15.91
C SER A 74 -4.97 1.15 -14.50
N ARG A 75 -5.50 -0.08 -14.35
CA ARG A 75 -5.64 -0.75 -13.06
C ARG A 75 -4.29 -0.96 -12.38
N ILE A 76 -3.30 -1.54 -13.08
CA ILE A 76 -1.97 -1.75 -12.48
C ILE A 76 -1.27 -0.42 -12.14
N ASN A 77 -1.47 0.64 -12.94
CA ASN A 77 -0.91 1.96 -12.65
C ASN A 77 -1.51 2.60 -11.39
N ALA A 78 -2.82 2.47 -11.18
CA ALA A 78 -3.47 2.90 -9.95
C ALA A 78 -2.93 2.12 -8.74
N TYR A 79 -2.88 0.78 -8.83
CA TYR A 79 -2.33 -0.05 -7.74
C TYR A 79 -0.86 0.25 -7.42
N ARG A 80 -0.03 0.55 -8.44
CA ARG A 80 1.36 1.01 -8.22
C ARG A 80 1.42 2.28 -7.37
N GLY A 81 0.49 3.21 -7.59
CA GLY A 81 0.40 4.43 -6.80
C GLY A 81 -0.09 4.17 -5.37
N LEU A 82 -1.18 3.40 -5.23
CA LEU A 82 -1.75 3.02 -3.93
C LEU A 82 -0.77 2.25 -3.04
N ALA A 83 0.04 1.36 -3.63
CA ALA A 83 1.02 0.55 -2.92
C ALA A 83 2.32 1.30 -2.60
N SER A 84 2.49 2.55 -3.03
CA SER A 84 3.71 3.32 -2.78
C SER A 84 3.84 3.68 -1.29
N PRO A 85 5.04 3.60 -0.68
CA PRO A 85 5.24 4.02 0.71
C PRO A 85 4.82 5.47 0.98
N ALA A 86 5.06 6.36 0.01
CA ALA A 86 4.68 7.77 0.10
C ALA A 86 3.16 7.95 0.18
N TYR A 87 2.41 7.28 -0.68
CA TYR A 87 0.95 7.37 -0.65
C TYR A 87 0.39 6.66 0.58
N LEU A 88 0.84 5.43 0.88
CA LEU A 88 0.41 4.66 2.06
C LEU A 88 0.51 5.48 3.35
N SER A 89 1.65 6.16 3.56
CA SER A 89 1.92 6.93 4.78
C SER A 89 1.12 8.24 4.89
N LEU A 90 0.76 8.85 3.76
CA LEU A 90 0.20 10.21 3.73
C LEU A 90 -1.32 10.23 3.46
N SER A 91 -1.88 9.16 2.88
CA SER A 91 -3.30 9.10 2.51
C SER A 91 -4.16 8.29 3.48
N ASN A 92 -3.56 7.45 4.32
CA ASN A 92 -4.29 6.53 5.20
C ASN A 92 -4.12 6.92 6.66
N GLU A 93 -5.21 6.79 7.43
CA GLU A 93 -5.19 6.95 8.88
C GLU A 93 -4.43 5.81 9.57
N ASP A 94 -4.61 4.58 9.07
CA ASP A 94 -3.87 3.39 9.50
C ASP A 94 -3.08 2.80 8.32
N PRO A 95 -1.83 3.26 8.09
CA PRO A 95 -1.00 2.79 6.99
C PRO A 95 -0.64 1.30 7.09
N VAL A 96 -0.59 0.73 8.30
CA VAL A 96 -0.19 -0.67 8.51
C VAL A 96 -1.32 -1.59 8.08
N LEU A 97 -2.55 -1.34 8.52
CA LEU A 97 -3.72 -2.10 8.08
C LEU A 97 -3.92 -1.96 6.56
N ALA A 98 -3.88 -0.73 6.05
CA ALA A 98 -4.04 -0.47 4.62
C ALA A 98 -3.00 -1.24 3.78
N ALA A 99 -1.73 -1.25 4.19
CA ALA A 99 -0.69 -2.00 3.51
C ALA A 99 -0.90 -3.53 3.59
N LEU A 100 -1.34 -4.05 4.74
CA LEU A 100 -1.63 -5.49 4.89
C LEU A 100 -2.78 -5.93 3.99
N GLU A 101 -3.88 -5.21 3.99
CA GLU A 101 -5.06 -5.51 3.16
C GLU A 101 -4.71 -5.41 1.68
N LEU A 102 -4.05 -4.33 1.26
CA LEU A 102 -3.62 -4.13 -0.12
C LEU A 102 -2.62 -5.22 -0.55
N SER A 103 -1.70 -5.65 0.32
CA SER A 103 -0.77 -6.74 0.00
C SER A 103 -1.49 -8.05 -0.35
N ASN A 104 -2.59 -8.35 0.35
CA ASN A 104 -3.40 -9.53 0.12
C ASN A 104 -4.23 -9.41 -1.16
N GLU A 105 -4.87 -8.26 -1.36
CA GLU A 105 -5.62 -7.98 -2.59
C GLU A 105 -4.73 -8.15 -3.84
N LEU A 106 -3.53 -7.57 -3.82
CA LEU A 106 -2.55 -7.70 -4.90
C LEU A 106 -2.08 -9.15 -5.10
N ALA A 107 -1.93 -9.93 -4.03
CA ALA A 107 -1.58 -11.34 -4.12
C ALA A 107 -2.70 -12.17 -4.78
N VAL A 108 -3.97 -11.85 -4.49
CA VAL A 108 -5.14 -12.45 -5.15
C VAL A 108 -5.17 -12.07 -6.62
N LEU A 109 -5.02 -10.78 -6.95
CA LEU A 109 -5.00 -10.28 -8.33
C LEU A 109 -3.88 -10.92 -9.17
N ALA A 110 -2.71 -11.18 -8.59
CA ALA A 110 -1.62 -11.88 -9.27
C ALA A 110 -1.99 -13.30 -9.74
N ASN A 111 -3.00 -13.93 -9.13
CA ASN A 111 -3.52 -15.23 -9.55
C ASN A 111 -4.66 -15.12 -10.57
N ILE A 112 -5.33 -13.97 -10.65
CA ILE A 112 -6.45 -13.70 -11.53
C ILE A 112 -5.94 -13.14 -12.88
N GLU A 113 -5.21 -12.03 -12.85
CA GLU A 113 -4.73 -11.31 -14.03
C GLU A 113 -3.29 -11.72 -14.37
N LYS A 114 -3.13 -12.57 -15.39
CA LYS A 114 -1.86 -13.25 -15.67
C LYS A 114 -0.84 -12.33 -16.36
N GLU A 115 -1.32 -11.38 -17.15
CA GLU A 115 -0.53 -10.44 -17.94
C GLU A 115 0.41 -9.61 -17.06
N PHE A 116 -0.08 -9.16 -15.90
CA PHE A 116 0.65 -8.33 -14.93
C PHE A 116 0.98 -9.06 -13.63
N LYS A 117 0.94 -10.41 -13.64
CA LYS A 117 1.16 -11.25 -12.46
C LYS A 117 2.43 -10.89 -11.67
N ASN A 118 3.53 -10.64 -12.36
CA ASN A 118 4.80 -10.31 -11.71
C ASN A 118 4.78 -8.90 -11.10
N ASP A 119 4.10 -7.95 -11.72
CA ASP A 119 3.90 -6.61 -11.18
C ASP A 119 3.07 -6.64 -9.90
N TYR A 120 1.94 -7.35 -9.91
CA TYR A 120 1.12 -7.53 -8.71
C TYR A 120 1.90 -8.19 -7.57
N ARG A 121 2.70 -9.22 -7.85
CA ARG A 121 3.56 -9.85 -6.83
C ARG A 121 4.59 -8.89 -6.25
N ARG A 122 5.20 -8.07 -7.10
CA ARG A 122 6.16 -7.04 -6.66
C ARG A 122 5.50 -6.00 -5.78
N LEU A 123 4.31 -5.52 -6.14
CA LEU A 123 3.57 -4.55 -5.34
C LEU A 123 3.07 -5.14 -4.01
N SER A 124 2.61 -6.39 -4.03
CA SER A 124 2.29 -7.12 -2.81
C SER A 124 3.51 -7.17 -1.89
N GLY A 125 4.67 -7.56 -2.41
CA GLY A 125 5.95 -7.53 -1.68
C GLY A 125 6.30 -6.15 -1.13
N GLN A 126 6.14 -5.09 -1.92
CA GLN A 126 6.41 -3.71 -1.50
C GLN A 126 5.55 -3.29 -0.30
N CYS A 127 4.27 -3.66 -0.27
CA CYS A 127 3.39 -3.38 0.86
C CYS A 127 3.85 -4.14 2.13
N LYS A 128 4.33 -5.38 1.95
CA LYS A 128 4.89 -6.18 3.06
C LYS A 128 6.18 -5.57 3.59
N ASP A 129 7.08 -5.18 2.71
CA ASP A 129 8.36 -4.53 3.05
C ASP A 129 8.13 -3.19 3.74
N TYR A 130 7.09 -2.44 3.35
CA TYR A 130 6.67 -1.23 4.05
C TYR A 130 6.31 -1.48 5.52
N VAL A 131 5.47 -2.49 5.79
CA VAL A 131 5.09 -2.87 7.17
C VAL A 131 6.30 -3.33 7.98
N VAL A 132 7.18 -4.15 7.38
CA VAL A 132 8.43 -4.56 8.04
C VAL A 132 9.31 -3.35 8.35
N GLY A 133 9.45 -2.42 7.40
CA GLY A 133 10.23 -1.20 7.59
C GLY A 133 9.68 -0.30 8.70
N LEU A 134 8.37 -0.27 8.92
CA LEU A 134 7.78 0.44 10.08
C LEU A 134 8.09 -0.26 11.41
N LEU A 135 8.02 -1.59 11.44
CA LEU A 135 8.35 -2.37 12.64
C LEU A 135 9.84 -2.24 13.02
N ASP A 136 10.74 -2.16 12.03
CA ASP A 136 12.18 -1.99 12.24
C ASP A 136 12.54 -0.63 12.88
N LEU A 137 11.64 0.35 12.83
CA LEU A 137 11.83 1.66 13.47
C LEU A 137 11.43 1.67 14.95
N CYS A 138 10.74 0.63 15.44
CA CYS A 138 10.32 0.55 16.83
C CYS A 138 11.51 0.35 17.76
N ARG A 139 11.53 1.10 18.86
CA ARG A 139 12.60 1.10 19.87
C ARG A 139 12.21 0.40 21.15
N SER A 140 10.94 0.06 21.31
CA SER A 140 10.39 -0.60 22.48
C SER A 140 9.39 -1.69 22.08
N THR A 141 9.17 -2.63 23.00
CA THR A 141 8.15 -3.67 22.84
C THR A 141 6.74 -3.07 22.86
N GLU A 142 6.55 -1.96 23.56
CA GLU A 142 5.28 -1.22 23.61
C GLU A 142 4.92 -0.63 22.24
N GLU A 143 5.90 -0.07 21.51
CA GLU A 143 5.70 0.43 20.14
C GLU A 143 5.35 -0.70 19.17
N VAL A 144 6.05 -1.83 19.27
CA VAL A 144 5.75 -3.02 18.45
C VAL A 144 4.34 -3.54 18.74
N GLU A 145 3.96 -3.63 20.01
CA GLU A 145 2.62 -4.06 20.42
C GLU A 145 1.55 -3.10 19.92
N ALA A 146 1.76 -1.78 20.02
CA ALA A 146 0.83 -0.77 19.51
C ALA A 146 0.61 -0.92 17.99
N ILE A 147 1.69 -1.17 17.22
CA ILE A 147 1.59 -1.41 15.78
C ILE A 147 0.86 -2.72 15.46
N LEU A 148 1.08 -3.79 16.23
CA LEU A 148 0.55 -5.13 15.93
C LEU A 148 -0.85 -5.41 16.52
N SER A 149 -1.28 -4.65 17.53
CA SER A 149 -2.60 -4.78 18.12
C SER A 149 -3.68 -4.04 17.32
N GLY A 150 -3.36 -2.83 16.86
CA GLY A 150 -4.33 -1.93 16.23
C GLY A 150 -5.40 -1.41 17.19
N ASP A 151 -6.16 -0.41 16.74
CA ASP A 151 -7.20 0.20 17.58
C ASP A 151 -8.29 -0.82 17.91
N THR A 152 -8.52 -0.99 19.20
CA THR A 152 -9.38 -2.01 19.82
C THR A 152 -10.88 -1.69 19.74
N ASP A 153 -11.34 -0.93 18.75
CA ASP A 153 -12.74 -0.49 18.67
C ASP A 153 -13.67 -1.47 17.91
N SER A 154 -13.12 -2.59 17.43
CA SER A 154 -13.91 -3.64 16.76
C SER A 154 -14.13 -4.85 17.66
N GLU A 155 -15.20 -4.84 18.46
CA GLU A 155 -16.03 -5.99 18.88
C GLU A 155 -15.36 -7.40 18.97
N GLU A 156 -14.23 -7.58 19.67
CA GLU A 156 -13.85 -8.88 20.26
C GLU A 156 -14.01 -8.80 21.79
N LYS A 157 -15.25 -9.03 22.22
CA LYS A 157 -15.62 -9.27 23.63
C LYS A 157 -14.84 -10.47 24.18
N TYR A 158 -14.28 -10.29 25.39
CA TYR A 158 -13.60 -11.28 26.25
C TYR A 158 -12.16 -11.68 25.89
N HIS A 159 -11.20 -10.81 26.23
CA HIS A 159 -9.85 -11.27 26.57
C HIS A 159 -9.70 -11.42 28.10
N PRO A 160 -9.12 -12.53 28.61
CA PRO A 160 -8.69 -12.62 30.00
C PRO A 160 -7.68 -11.50 30.30
N PRO A 161 -7.63 -10.95 31.52
CA PRO A 161 -6.66 -9.93 31.87
C PRO A 161 -5.24 -10.48 31.68
N GLY A 162 -4.48 -9.89 30.75
CA GLY A 162 -3.06 -10.20 30.53
C GLY A 162 -2.64 -10.72 29.15
N ARG A 163 -3.50 -10.72 28.11
CA ARG A 163 -3.07 -10.98 26.72
C ARG A 163 -3.49 -9.87 25.76
N PRO A 164 -2.54 -9.17 25.11
CA PRO A 164 -2.88 -8.21 24.05
C PRO A 164 -3.49 -8.92 22.85
N SER A 165 -4.55 -8.34 22.26
CA SER A 165 -5.13 -8.81 21.00
C SER A 165 -4.20 -8.40 19.85
N LEU A 166 -3.41 -9.33 19.30
CA LEU A 166 -2.48 -9.04 18.21
C LEU A 166 -3.19 -9.23 16.85
N THR A 167 -4.26 -8.47 16.60
CA THR A 167 -5.16 -8.66 15.44
C THR A 167 -4.42 -8.45 14.12
N ARG A 168 -3.57 -7.43 14.03
CA ARG A 168 -2.73 -7.21 12.83
C ARG A 168 -1.62 -8.24 12.69
N LEU A 169 -1.13 -8.82 13.80
CA LEU A 169 -0.22 -9.98 13.72
C LEU A 169 -0.90 -11.21 13.11
N LYS A 170 -2.16 -11.50 13.50
CA LYS A 170 -2.94 -12.59 12.88
C LYS A 170 -3.08 -12.36 11.37
N LEU A 171 -3.33 -11.12 10.94
CA LEU A 171 -3.38 -10.75 9.52
C LEU A 171 -2.02 -10.89 8.84
N ALA A 172 -0.94 -10.41 9.45
CA ALA A 172 0.43 -10.55 8.94
C ALA A 172 0.83 -12.02 8.70
N ILE A 173 0.44 -12.91 9.62
CA ILE A 173 0.65 -14.35 9.48
C ILE A 173 -0.21 -14.91 8.35
N LYS A 174 -1.50 -14.59 8.34
CA LYS A 174 -2.45 -15.01 7.30
C LYS A 174 -1.99 -14.59 5.90
N TYR A 175 -1.38 -13.41 5.78
CA TYR A 175 -0.90 -12.85 4.52
C TYR A 175 0.54 -13.20 4.19
N GLU A 176 1.16 -14.13 4.93
CA GLU A 176 2.51 -14.62 4.70
C GLU A 176 3.56 -13.49 4.60
N LEU A 177 3.67 -12.65 5.63
CA LEU A 177 4.84 -11.77 5.77
C LEU A 177 6.10 -12.62 5.99
N LYS A 178 6.73 -13.10 4.90
CA LYS A 178 7.98 -13.87 4.95
C LYS A 178 9.18 -12.94 5.12
N LYS A 179 9.32 -12.30 6.29
CA LYS A 179 10.57 -11.65 6.74
C LYS A 179 10.59 -11.12 8.19
N VAL A 180 9.83 -11.69 9.12
CA VAL A 180 10.05 -11.40 10.55
C VAL A 180 11.21 -12.26 11.07
N SER A 181 12.40 -12.17 10.45
CA SER A 181 13.59 -12.88 10.89
C SER A 181 14.60 -11.91 11.49
N THR A 182 14.66 -11.90 12.83
CA THR A 182 15.89 -11.78 13.62
C THR A 182 16.89 -10.69 13.17
N HIS A 183 16.61 -9.42 13.42
CA HIS A 183 17.69 -8.42 13.51
C HIS A 183 17.99 -8.13 14.98
N THR A 184 18.96 -8.90 15.48
CA THR A 184 19.67 -8.65 16.72
C THR A 184 20.33 -7.27 16.67
N HIS A 185 19.94 -6.33 17.54
CA HIS A 185 20.86 -5.43 18.25
C HIS A 185 20.21 -4.76 19.46
N THR A 186 19.75 -5.57 20.42
CA THR A 186 19.94 -5.30 21.87
C THR A 186 19.76 -6.62 22.62
N HIS A 187 20.71 -6.93 23.50
CA HIS A 187 20.74 -8.12 24.34
C HIS A 187 19.59 -8.12 25.38
N SER A 188 18.35 -8.40 24.94
CA SER A 188 17.29 -8.96 25.80
C SER A 188 15.98 -9.19 25.02
N ARG A 189 15.86 -10.40 24.48
CA ARG A 189 14.63 -11.24 24.43
C ARG A 189 13.35 -10.65 23.84
N MET A 190 13.13 -10.87 22.55
CA MET A 190 11.87 -11.44 22.04
C MET A 190 12.19 -12.40 20.88
N ASN A 191 12.35 -13.69 21.19
CA ASN A 191 12.21 -14.75 20.19
C ASN A 191 10.71 -14.95 19.99
N ILE A 192 10.13 -14.24 19.03
CA ILE A 192 8.84 -14.64 18.48
C ILE A 192 9.17 -15.68 17.41
N SER A 193 9.22 -16.96 17.82
CA SER A 193 9.18 -18.06 16.86
C SER A 193 7.81 -18.04 16.18
N LEU A 194 7.77 -17.49 14.97
CA LEU A 194 6.72 -17.73 14.00
C LEU A 194 7.31 -18.67 12.94
N PHE A 195 6.94 -19.95 13.08
CA PHE A 195 7.22 -21.12 12.24
C PHE A 195 8.28 -21.00 11.13
#